data_AF-A0A497J2N5-F1
#
_entry.id   AF-A0A497J2N5-F1
#
_cell.length_a   1.000
_cell.length_b   1.000
_cell.length_c   1.000
_cell.angle_alpha   90.00
_cell.angle_beta   90.00
_cell.angle_gamma   90.00
#
_symmetry.space_group_name_H-M   'P 1'
#
loop_
_entity.id
_entity.type
_entity.pdbx_description
1 polymer ?
#
loop_
_entity_poly.entity_id
_entity_poly.type
_entity_poly.pdbx_seq_one_letter_code
_entity_poly.pdbx_strand_id
1 'polypeptide(L)'
;MVDDKEIHGIAGKILWVDLSHGKIEERGLEEEDYRKWIGGRGLASKLLFENLPKGTDPLGPENLLIFAVGPLTGSPISFTSRMAVVTKSPETGFYDRSMVGGDFPAKLKRAGYDAISFTGSSEEPVYLFLGENGAELLNAKELWGKSTSEIDSILKERHGKDVSVACIGPAGEKLVKYACIMTSLVNSAGRGGVGAVMGSKKLKAIAVKGWRGYHPYSEEETRKWAVEIVGQIRERLKGLSTYGTPEGLLLHNELGFLPTRDFQTGVFEGAELISHEMLKKYEVKSSGCFGCAVRCKKFHEVKEGKYKVFTGGPEYECLTMLGSNLGISNVEAIILMNGLCNDYGLDGISTGATIGFAMECFERGLITEENTGGIELRFGDADSAMQLIHMIARRQGFGSELADGVKELSKRVGGEFFAPHVKRLEFPAYDPRGLQGFGLAFATANRGACHNMNSMYYAEISKRETDRFETKGKGVVMRKWALRYAIYDSVTMCSFGRGIIPPEDIAVMVSAVTGWDITVEDLMLAAERIYNIEKLFNIREGWKKEMDTLPSRFLEEPMPEGPSKGNVVRLDEMLEDFYEIMGWDRRTGLPTDEKLRELGLLEYKKGLY
;
A
#
# COMPACT_ATOMS: atom_id res chain seq x y z
N MET A 1 -7.73 -30.09 -21.20
CA MET A 1 -7.81 -29.08 -22.26
C MET A 1 -9.09 -28.33 -22.02
N VAL A 2 -8.99 -27.18 -21.36
CA VAL A 2 -10.12 -26.26 -21.20
C VAL A 2 -10.26 -25.57 -22.56
N ASP A 3 -11.45 -25.59 -23.16
CA ASP A 3 -11.74 -24.79 -24.36
C ASP A 3 -11.35 -23.34 -24.05
N ASP A 4 -10.36 -22.80 -24.77
CA ASP A 4 -9.94 -21.39 -24.70
C ASP A 4 -11.09 -20.50 -25.22
N LYS A 5 -12.15 -20.34 -24.42
CA LYS A 5 -13.05 -19.19 -24.57
C LYS A 5 -12.25 -17.97 -24.17
N GLU A 6 -11.82 -17.20 -25.15
CA GLU A 6 -11.14 -15.93 -24.95
C GLU A 6 -12.07 -14.98 -24.16
N ILE A 7 -11.67 -14.64 -22.93
CA ILE A 7 -12.37 -13.64 -22.11
C ILE A 7 -11.65 -12.31 -22.31
N HIS A 8 -12.27 -11.35 -22.97
CA HIS A 8 -11.64 -10.05 -23.23
C HIS A 8 -11.20 -9.36 -21.92
N GLY A 9 -10.05 -8.68 -21.94
CA GLY A 9 -9.47 -8.02 -20.77
C GLY A 9 -8.90 -8.95 -19.67
N ILE A 10 -9.12 -10.26 -19.75
CA ILE A 10 -8.62 -11.26 -18.79
C ILE A 10 -7.73 -12.23 -19.54
N ALA A 11 -6.52 -12.46 -19.04
CA ALA A 11 -5.60 -13.36 -19.72
C ALA A 11 -5.98 -14.84 -19.54
N GLY A 12 -6.75 -15.16 -18.49
CA GLY A 12 -7.19 -16.50 -18.13
C GLY A 12 -6.08 -17.34 -17.49
N LYS A 13 -4.92 -16.75 -17.20
CA LYS A 13 -3.72 -17.48 -16.78
C LYS A 13 -3.10 -16.91 -15.52
N ILE A 14 -2.77 -17.79 -14.58
CA ILE A 14 -1.95 -17.50 -13.41
C ILE A 14 -0.65 -18.29 -13.54
N LEU A 15 0.47 -17.63 -13.26
CA LEU A 15 1.78 -18.27 -13.18
C LEU A 15 2.04 -18.72 -11.74
N TRP A 16 2.13 -20.03 -11.52
CA TRP A 16 2.42 -20.64 -10.24
C TRP A 16 3.90 -21.00 -10.19
N VAL A 17 4.63 -20.42 -9.23
CA VAL A 17 6.09 -20.56 -9.14
C VAL A 17 6.45 -21.16 -7.77
N ASP A 18 6.95 -22.38 -7.78
CA ASP A 18 7.57 -23.01 -6.62
C ASP A 18 9.08 -22.81 -6.69
N LEU A 19 9.57 -21.92 -5.83
CA LEU A 19 10.98 -21.54 -5.78
C LEU A 19 11.87 -22.61 -5.15
N SER A 20 11.31 -23.51 -4.33
CA SER A 20 12.08 -24.61 -3.73
C SER A 20 12.45 -25.66 -4.77
N HIS A 21 11.55 -25.93 -5.72
CA HIS A 21 11.74 -26.93 -6.77
C HIS A 21 12.07 -26.33 -8.15
N GLY A 22 12.11 -25.00 -8.27
CA GLY A 22 12.30 -24.31 -9.55
C GLY A 22 11.18 -24.58 -10.56
N LYS A 23 9.99 -24.94 -10.09
CA LYS A 23 8.88 -25.38 -10.93
C LYS A 23 7.98 -24.19 -11.28
N ILE A 24 7.67 -24.05 -12.57
CA ILE A 24 6.79 -23.01 -13.09
C ILE A 24 5.63 -23.68 -13.82
N GLU A 25 4.41 -23.37 -13.42
CA GLU A 25 3.18 -23.90 -14.04
C GLU A 25 2.23 -22.76 -14.43
N GLU A 26 1.66 -22.86 -15.63
CA GLU A 26 0.56 -21.99 -16.05
C GLU A 26 -0.77 -22.68 -15.80
N ARG A 27 -1.60 -22.10 -14.92
CA ARG A 27 -2.93 -22.62 -14.64
C ARG A 27 -3.88 -21.47 -14.31
N GLY A 28 -4.99 -21.38 -15.02
CA GLY A 28 -6.07 -20.41 -14.79
C GLY A 28 -7.04 -20.82 -13.69
N LEU A 29 -8.10 -20.03 -13.58
CA LEU A 29 -9.33 -20.36 -12.85
C LEU A 29 -10.49 -20.46 -13.84
N GLU A 30 -11.62 -20.96 -13.38
CA GLU A 30 -12.87 -20.93 -14.14
C GLU A 30 -13.37 -19.47 -14.30
N GLU A 31 -14.09 -19.17 -15.38
CA GLU A 31 -14.63 -17.82 -15.64
C GLU A 31 -15.50 -17.31 -14.48
N GLU A 32 -16.26 -18.20 -13.83
CA GLU A 32 -17.10 -17.88 -12.69
C GLU A 32 -16.29 -17.29 -11.51
N ASP A 33 -15.07 -17.79 -11.28
CA ASP A 33 -14.19 -17.23 -10.25
C ASP A 33 -13.75 -15.81 -10.62
N TYR A 34 -13.40 -15.57 -11.88
CA TYR A 34 -13.06 -14.22 -12.34
C TYR A 34 -14.25 -13.26 -12.23
N ARG A 35 -15.48 -13.69 -12.51
CA ARG A 35 -16.68 -12.84 -12.30
C ARG A 35 -16.95 -12.60 -10.82
N LYS A 36 -16.80 -13.63 -9.98
CA LYS A 36 -17.07 -13.56 -8.53
C LYS A 36 -16.06 -12.71 -7.76
N TRP A 37 -14.80 -12.70 -8.21
CA TRP A 37 -13.67 -12.05 -7.53
C TRP A 37 -13.05 -10.89 -8.31
N ILE A 38 -13.51 -10.65 -9.54
CA ILE A 38 -13.12 -9.61 -10.49
C ILE A 38 -11.67 -9.73 -10.99
N GLY A 39 -10.69 -9.66 -10.08
CA GLY A 39 -9.28 -9.57 -10.39
C GLY A 39 -8.51 -8.90 -9.25
N GLY A 40 -7.25 -8.53 -9.49
CA GLY A 40 -6.46 -7.71 -8.59
C GLY A 40 -6.50 -8.19 -7.14
N ARG A 41 -6.91 -7.30 -6.22
CA ARG A 41 -7.08 -7.61 -4.80
C ARG A 41 -8.03 -8.78 -4.57
N GLY A 42 -9.20 -8.81 -5.21
CA GLY A 42 -10.20 -9.86 -4.98
C GLY A 42 -9.69 -11.26 -5.37
N LEU A 43 -9.11 -11.37 -6.56
CA LEU A 43 -8.47 -12.62 -7.01
C LEU A 43 -7.37 -13.05 -6.05
N ALA A 44 -6.47 -12.15 -5.68
CA ALA A 44 -5.36 -12.48 -4.79
C ALA A 44 -5.82 -12.85 -3.36
N SER A 45 -6.88 -12.23 -2.84
CA SER A 45 -7.48 -12.58 -1.54
C SER A 45 -8.05 -14.01 -1.54
N LYS A 46 -8.75 -14.41 -2.61
CA LYS A 46 -9.23 -15.79 -2.79
C LYS A 46 -8.06 -16.78 -2.80
N LEU A 47 -7.07 -16.52 -3.65
CA LEU A 47 -5.90 -17.39 -3.79
C LEU A 47 -5.15 -17.53 -2.46
N LEU A 48 -4.94 -16.43 -1.72
CA LEU A 48 -4.29 -16.48 -0.42
C LEU A 48 -5.08 -17.33 0.57
N PHE A 49 -6.39 -17.11 0.70
CA PHE A 49 -7.20 -17.80 1.70
C PHE A 49 -7.22 -19.32 1.45
N GLU A 50 -7.43 -19.73 0.21
CA GLU A 50 -7.60 -21.14 -0.16
C GLU A 50 -6.28 -21.94 -0.14
N ASN A 51 -5.15 -21.28 -0.44
CA ASN A 51 -3.89 -21.98 -0.66
C ASN A 51 -2.88 -21.79 0.47
N LEU A 52 -3.13 -20.88 1.42
CA LEU A 52 -2.25 -20.67 2.57
C LEU A 52 -2.78 -21.40 3.81
N PRO A 53 -2.05 -22.39 4.36
CA PRO A 53 -2.40 -23.04 5.62
C PRO A 53 -2.54 -22.04 6.79
N LYS A 54 -3.42 -22.36 7.74
CA LYS A 54 -3.58 -21.59 8.98
C LYS A 54 -2.29 -21.63 9.79
N GLY A 55 -1.88 -20.51 10.36
CA GLY A 55 -0.73 -20.44 11.25
C GLY A 55 0.63 -20.45 10.55
N THR A 56 0.68 -20.38 9.21
CA THR A 56 1.93 -20.28 8.44
C THR A 56 2.80 -19.12 8.94
N ASP A 57 4.10 -19.36 9.13
CA ASP A 57 5.07 -18.29 9.40
C ASP A 57 5.11 -17.33 8.18
N PRO A 58 4.87 -16.02 8.38
CA PRO A 58 4.95 -15.04 7.29
C PRO A 58 6.28 -14.99 6.53
N LEU A 59 7.39 -15.40 7.14
CA LEU A 59 8.69 -15.45 6.45
C LEU A 59 9.08 -16.87 6.01
N GLY A 60 8.24 -17.86 6.29
CA GLY A 60 8.46 -19.25 5.92
C GLY A 60 8.24 -19.54 4.43
N PRO A 61 8.76 -20.68 3.93
CA PRO A 61 8.62 -21.08 2.53
C PRO A 61 7.16 -21.27 2.10
N GLU A 62 6.29 -21.72 3.01
CA GLU A 62 4.86 -21.95 2.75
C GLU A 62 4.06 -20.65 2.54
N ASN A 63 4.57 -19.48 2.95
CA ASN A 63 3.84 -18.24 2.73
C ASN A 63 3.73 -17.93 1.24
N LEU A 64 2.59 -17.37 0.82
CA LEU A 64 2.37 -17.01 -0.57
C LEU A 64 2.71 -15.54 -0.79
N LEU A 65 3.36 -15.24 -1.92
CA LEU A 65 3.52 -13.87 -2.41
C LEU A 65 2.83 -13.77 -3.78
N ILE A 66 1.71 -13.05 -3.83
CA ILE A 66 0.83 -13.03 -4.99
C ILE A 66 0.83 -11.63 -5.60
N PHE A 67 1.15 -11.53 -6.88
CA PHE A 67 1.05 -10.33 -7.69
C PHE A 67 -0.14 -10.48 -8.63
N ALA A 68 -1.17 -9.65 -8.53
CA ALA A 68 -2.39 -9.79 -9.31
C ALA A 68 -2.86 -8.48 -9.95
N VAL A 69 -3.26 -8.59 -11.22
CA VAL A 69 -3.84 -7.50 -12.02
C VAL A 69 -5.34 -7.71 -12.23
N GLY A 70 -6.05 -6.67 -12.63
CA GLY A 70 -7.50 -6.68 -12.83
C GLY A 70 -7.89 -6.57 -14.31
N PRO A 71 -9.19 -6.70 -14.63
CA PRO A 71 -9.70 -6.68 -16.01
C PRO A 71 -9.39 -5.39 -16.77
N LEU A 72 -9.33 -4.24 -16.08
CA LEU A 72 -9.02 -2.96 -16.74
C LEU A 72 -7.51 -2.73 -16.93
N THR A 73 -6.65 -3.58 -16.35
CA THR A 73 -5.19 -3.36 -16.41
C THR A 73 -4.70 -3.29 -17.85
N GLY A 74 -3.97 -2.23 -18.19
CA GLY A 74 -3.37 -2.06 -19.52
C GLY A 74 -4.32 -1.51 -20.59
N SER A 75 -5.58 -1.21 -20.22
CA SER A 75 -6.53 -0.49 -21.07
C SER A 75 -6.06 0.93 -21.39
N PRO A 76 -6.60 1.60 -22.43
CA PRO A 76 -6.29 3.00 -22.72
C PRO A 76 -6.93 3.99 -21.74
N ILE A 77 -7.78 3.53 -20.83
CA ILE A 77 -8.45 4.36 -19.84
C ILE A 77 -7.41 4.78 -18.78
N SER A 78 -7.37 6.07 -18.44
CA SER A 78 -6.48 6.53 -17.37
C SER A 78 -6.78 5.83 -16.04
N PHE A 79 -5.76 5.72 -15.18
CA PHE A 79 -5.82 5.06 -13.86
C PHE A 79 -5.75 3.53 -13.85
N THR A 80 -5.85 2.86 -14.99
CA THR A 80 -5.99 1.38 -15.05
C THR A 80 -4.64 0.67 -15.24
N SER A 81 -3.62 1.07 -14.47
CA SER A 81 -2.34 0.35 -14.39
C SER A 81 -1.90 0.25 -12.94
N ARG A 82 -2.61 -0.61 -12.20
CA ARG A 82 -2.28 -0.99 -10.82
C ARG A 82 -2.17 -2.50 -10.70
N MET A 83 -1.55 -2.95 -9.64
CA MET A 83 -1.43 -4.36 -9.27
C MET A 83 -1.51 -4.47 -7.76
N ALA A 84 -2.20 -5.51 -7.28
CA ALA A 84 -2.19 -5.89 -5.88
C ALA A 84 -1.04 -6.86 -5.62
N VAL A 85 -0.27 -6.61 -4.57
CA VAL A 85 0.68 -7.57 -3.99
C VAL A 85 0.11 -8.04 -2.66
N VAL A 86 -0.21 -9.32 -2.54
CA VAL A 86 -0.94 -9.90 -1.41
C VAL A 86 -0.16 -11.05 -0.78
N THR A 87 -0.15 -11.09 0.55
CA THR A 87 0.55 -12.09 1.35
C THR A 87 0.03 -12.09 2.79
N LYS A 88 0.46 -13.06 3.62
CA LYS A 88 0.46 -12.91 5.07
C LYS A 88 1.64 -12.02 5.48
N SER A 89 1.35 -10.91 6.14
CA SER A 89 2.37 -9.91 6.49
C SER A 89 3.29 -10.36 7.62
N PRO A 90 4.62 -10.19 7.48
CA PRO A 90 5.57 -10.40 8.58
C PRO A 90 5.56 -9.28 9.61
N GLU A 91 5.00 -8.12 9.27
CA GLU A 91 4.85 -6.93 10.12
C GLU A 91 3.66 -7.09 11.07
N THR A 92 2.48 -7.40 10.51
CA THR A 92 1.23 -7.47 11.26
C THR A 92 0.87 -8.88 11.73
N GLY A 93 1.35 -9.92 11.01
CA GLY A 93 0.93 -11.31 11.19
C GLY A 93 -0.41 -11.63 10.51
N PHE A 94 -1.01 -10.67 9.82
CA PHE A 94 -2.36 -10.74 9.25
C PHE A 94 -2.35 -10.65 7.72
N TYR A 95 -3.52 -10.59 7.11
CA TYR A 95 -3.69 -10.29 5.70
C TYR A 95 -3.03 -8.95 5.36
N ASP A 96 -2.32 -8.92 4.24
CA ASP A 96 -1.86 -7.68 3.66
C ASP A 96 -2.14 -7.61 2.16
N ARG A 97 -2.50 -6.41 1.72
CA ARG A 97 -2.48 -6.04 0.31
C ARG A 97 -1.71 -4.76 0.12
N SER A 98 -0.88 -4.70 -0.90
CA SER A 98 -0.13 -3.50 -1.27
C SER A 98 -0.36 -3.17 -2.75
N MET A 99 -0.95 -2.02 -3.05
CA MET A 99 -1.19 -1.59 -4.44
C MET A 99 0.01 -0.83 -4.94
N VAL A 100 0.46 -1.20 -6.14
CA VAL A 100 1.56 -0.53 -6.85
C VAL A 100 1.15 -0.18 -8.27
N GLY A 101 1.75 0.88 -8.82
CA GLY A 101 1.49 1.35 -10.19
C GLY A 101 2.72 1.22 -11.09
N GLY A 102 2.87 2.18 -12.00
CA GLY A 102 3.90 2.18 -13.02
C GLY A 102 3.43 1.50 -14.30
N ASP A 103 4.38 0.94 -15.05
CA ASP A 103 4.16 0.19 -16.28
C ASP A 103 4.23 -1.33 -16.08
N PHE A 104 4.83 -1.80 -14.98
CA PHE A 104 4.90 -3.22 -14.63
C PHE A 104 3.52 -3.92 -14.68
N PRO A 105 2.44 -3.39 -14.07
CA PRO A 105 1.13 -4.06 -14.12
C PRO A 105 0.61 -4.27 -15.56
N ALA A 106 0.69 -3.22 -16.39
CA ALA A 106 0.29 -3.29 -17.79
C ALA A 106 1.15 -4.29 -18.58
N LYS A 107 2.46 -4.35 -18.32
CA LYS A 107 3.34 -5.35 -18.97
C LYS A 107 3.05 -6.76 -18.51
N LEU A 108 2.71 -6.98 -17.24
CA LEU A 108 2.29 -8.30 -16.74
C LEU A 108 1.03 -8.77 -17.47
N LYS A 109 0.00 -7.92 -17.59
CA LYS A 109 -1.19 -8.24 -18.37
C LYS A 109 -0.84 -8.54 -19.84
N ARG A 110 0.02 -7.72 -20.45
CA ARG A 110 0.48 -7.91 -21.85
C ARG A 110 1.43 -9.09 -22.05
N ALA A 111 2.01 -9.64 -21.00
CA ALA A 111 2.70 -10.93 -21.04
C ALA A 111 1.69 -12.10 -21.07
N GLY A 112 0.41 -11.83 -20.80
CA GLY A 112 -0.67 -12.82 -20.82
C GLY A 112 -0.91 -13.49 -19.48
N TYR A 113 -0.70 -12.77 -18.37
CA TYR A 113 -0.98 -13.28 -17.03
C TYR A 113 -1.84 -12.31 -16.22
N ASP A 114 -2.77 -12.87 -15.45
CA ASP A 114 -3.60 -12.14 -14.49
C ASP A 114 -3.00 -12.13 -13.09
N ALA A 115 -2.18 -13.14 -12.77
CA ALA A 115 -1.39 -13.16 -11.55
C ALA A 115 -0.11 -13.98 -11.65
N ILE A 116 0.80 -13.75 -10.70
CA ILE A 116 1.94 -14.61 -10.38
C ILE A 116 1.84 -14.95 -8.90
N SER A 117 1.91 -16.23 -8.55
CA SER A 117 1.90 -16.71 -7.16
C SER A 117 3.18 -17.46 -6.86
N PHE A 118 3.95 -16.98 -5.87
CA PHE A 118 5.18 -17.62 -5.43
C PHE A 118 4.98 -18.38 -4.13
N THR A 119 5.46 -19.62 -4.09
CA THR A 119 5.66 -20.43 -2.89
C THR A 119 7.10 -20.93 -2.81
N GLY A 120 7.47 -21.56 -1.71
CA GLY A 120 8.81 -22.09 -1.48
C GLY A 120 9.85 -20.98 -1.25
N SER A 121 11.12 -21.39 -1.21
CA SER A 121 12.28 -20.51 -1.17
C SER A 121 13.41 -21.12 -1.98
N SER A 122 14.06 -20.31 -2.81
CA SER A 122 15.22 -20.76 -3.57
C SER A 122 16.43 -20.99 -2.65
N GLU A 123 17.31 -21.92 -3.02
CA GLU A 123 18.59 -22.14 -2.32
C GLU A 123 19.54 -20.96 -2.48
N GLU A 124 19.48 -20.27 -3.62
CA GLU A 124 20.33 -19.13 -3.98
C GLU A 124 19.47 -17.96 -4.47
N PRO A 125 19.96 -16.71 -4.42
CA PRO A 125 19.24 -15.58 -5.02
C PRO A 125 18.88 -15.81 -6.49
N VAL A 126 17.59 -15.65 -6.82
CA VAL A 126 17.05 -15.77 -8.18
C VAL A 126 16.19 -14.56 -8.55
N TYR A 127 15.93 -14.38 -9.84
CA TYR A 127 14.88 -13.49 -10.33
C TYR A 127 14.05 -14.21 -11.39
N LEU A 128 12.77 -13.86 -11.49
CA LEU A 128 11.89 -14.36 -12.54
C LEU A 128 11.97 -13.43 -13.76
N PHE A 129 12.21 -13.97 -14.95
CA PHE A 129 12.09 -13.25 -16.21
C PHE A 129 10.89 -13.77 -17.01
N LEU A 130 10.03 -12.85 -17.46
CA LEU A 130 8.91 -13.12 -18.36
C LEU A 130 9.20 -12.47 -19.71
N GLY A 131 9.57 -13.28 -20.68
CA GLY A 131 9.81 -12.88 -22.07
C GLY A 131 8.84 -13.55 -23.04
N GLU A 132 9.00 -13.27 -24.33
CA GLU A 132 8.13 -13.83 -25.40
C GLU A 132 8.15 -15.37 -25.46
N ASN A 133 9.25 -15.99 -24.99
CA ASN A 133 9.43 -17.45 -24.95
C ASN A 133 8.89 -18.09 -23.66
N GLY A 134 8.25 -17.32 -22.77
CA GLY A 134 7.70 -17.78 -21.51
C GLY A 134 8.49 -17.32 -20.29
N ALA A 135 8.27 -18.02 -19.17
CA ALA A 135 8.79 -17.69 -17.86
C ALA A 135 10.03 -18.53 -17.51
N GLU A 136 11.07 -17.88 -16.97
CA GLU A 136 12.29 -18.56 -16.52
C GLU A 136 12.81 -17.98 -15.18
N LEU A 137 13.32 -18.86 -14.31
CA LEU A 137 14.04 -18.47 -13.09
C LEU A 137 15.54 -18.39 -13.39
N LEU A 138 16.13 -17.23 -13.16
CA LEU A 138 17.52 -16.91 -13.47
C LEU A 138 18.30 -16.54 -12.21
N ASN A 139 19.61 -16.77 -12.23
CA ASN A 139 20.48 -16.44 -11.10
C ASN A 139 20.53 -14.92 -10.82
N ALA A 140 20.44 -14.53 -9.54
CA ALA A 140 20.47 -13.15 -9.09
C ALA A 140 21.59 -12.86 -8.07
N LYS A 141 22.63 -13.70 -7.96
CA LYS A 141 23.71 -13.51 -6.97
C LYS A 141 24.38 -12.15 -7.09
N GLU A 142 24.65 -11.73 -8.33
CA GLU A 142 25.23 -10.41 -8.64
C GLU A 142 24.29 -9.23 -8.34
N LEU A 143 22.99 -9.46 -8.20
CA LEU A 143 22.00 -8.43 -7.87
C LEU A 143 21.85 -8.28 -6.35
N TRP A 144 22.22 -9.31 -5.58
CA TRP A 144 22.09 -9.31 -4.12
C TRP A 144 23.00 -8.23 -3.49
N GLY A 145 22.45 -7.46 -2.56
CA GLY A 145 23.08 -6.30 -1.94
C GLY A 145 22.96 -4.99 -2.72
N LYS A 146 22.49 -5.02 -3.97
CA LYS A 146 22.30 -3.80 -4.79
C LYS A 146 21.03 -3.04 -4.43
N SER A 147 21.07 -1.73 -4.63
CA SER A 147 19.89 -0.86 -4.53
C SER A 147 18.86 -1.17 -5.63
N THR A 148 17.60 -0.79 -5.40
CA THR A 148 16.51 -1.01 -6.36
C THR A 148 16.74 -0.28 -7.68
N SER A 149 17.36 0.91 -7.66
CA SER A 149 17.70 1.69 -8.85
C SER A 149 18.80 1.05 -9.70
N GLU A 150 19.83 0.47 -9.07
CA GLU A 150 20.86 -0.31 -9.75
C GLU A 150 20.27 -1.57 -10.40
N ILE A 151 19.39 -2.29 -9.70
CA ILE A 151 18.76 -3.52 -10.23
C ILE A 151 17.89 -3.22 -11.45
N ASP A 152 17.06 -2.17 -11.37
CA ASP A 152 16.23 -1.74 -12.50
C ASP A 152 17.09 -1.41 -13.73
N SER A 153 18.23 -0.74 -13.53
CA SER A 153 19.17 -0.41 -14.60
C SER A 153 19.83 -1.66 -15.21
N ILE A 154 20.37 -2.55 -14.37
CA ILE A 154 21.06 -3.78 -14.80
C ILE A 154 20.12 -4.69 -15.60
N LEU A 155 18.89 -4.91 -15.12
CA LEU A 155 17.95 -5.80 -15.77
C LEU A 155 17.41 -5.23 -17.10
N LYS A 156 17.28 -3.91 -17.22
CA LYS A 156 16.95 -3.24 -18.49
C LYS A 156 18.10 -3.26 -19.48
N GLU A 157 19.34 -3.20 -19.03
CA GLU A 157 20.51 -3.37 -19.91
C GLU A 157 20.57 -4.81 -20.44
N ARG A 158 20.34 -5.79 -19.56
CA ARG A 158 20.37 -7.22 -19.90
C ARG A 158 19.26 -7.66 -20.85
N HIS A 159 18.03 -7.28 -20.55
CA HIS A 159 16.83 -7.80 -21.23
C HIS A 159 16.17 -6.80 -22.19
N GLY A 160 16.74 -5.60 -22.29
CA GLY A 160 16.25 -4.52 -23.14
C GLY A 160 15.46 -3.45 -22.38
N LYS A 161 15.52 -2.23 -22.90
CA LYS A 161 14.95 -1.02 -22.26
C LYS A 161 13.43 -1.06 -22.06
N ASP A 162 12.74 -1.94 -22.79
CA ASP A 162 11.29 -2.12 -22.70
C ASP A 162 10.87 -3.11 -21.60
N VAL A 163 11.80 -3.62 -20.78
CA VAL A 163 11.46 -4.42 -19.60
C VAL A 163 11.03 -3.52 -18.44
N SER A 164 10.02 -3.97 -17.68
CA SER A 164 9.69 -3.41 -16.36
C SER A 164 10.14 -4.36 -15.27
N VAL A 165 10.62 -3.79 -14.17
CA VAL A 165 11.19 -4.54 -13.05
C VAL A 165 10.39 -4.26 -11.78
N ALA A 166 10.05 -5.32 -11.05
CA ALA A 166 9.64 -5.28 -9.65
C ALA A 166 10.77 -5.91 -8.82
N CYS A 167 11.33 -5.21 -7.84
CA CYS A 167 12.49 -5.72 -7.10
C CYS A 167 12.49 -5.26 -5.63
N ILE A 168 13.30 -5.95 -4.83
CA ILE A 168 13.61 -5.57 -3.45
C ILE A 168 15.03 -5.00 -3.36
N GLY A 169 15.23 -4.06 -2.45
CA GLY A 169 16.57 -3.59 -2.06
C GLY A 169 17.13 -4.37 -0.85
N PRO A 170 18.24 -3.90 -0.26
CA PRO A 170 18.85 -4.50 0.92
C PRO A 170 17.90 -4.71 2.10
N ALA A 171 16.89 -3.86 2.31
CA ALA A 171 15.96 -4.03 3.41
C ALA A 171 15.12 -5.32 3.28
N GLY A 172 14.71 -5.66 2.04
CA GLY A 172 14.02 -6.92 1.76
C GLY A 172 14.92 -8.12 2.01
N GLU A 173 16.19 -8.06 1.57
CA GLU A 173 17.18 -9.13 1.79
C GLU A 173 17.49 -9.37 3.27
N LYS A 174 17.43 -8.30 4.07
CA LYS A 174 17.62 -8.33 5.51
C LYS A 174 16.33 -8.52 6.29
N LEU A 175 15.21 -8.80 5.60
CA LEU A 175 13.93 -9.12 6.22
C LEU A 175 13.44 -8.02 7.19
N VAL A 176 13.71 -6.74 6.88
CA VAL A 176 13.14 -5.61 7.63
C VAL A 176 11.61 -5.72 7.55
N LYS A 177 10.91 -5.65 8.69
CA LYS A 177 9.50 -6.02 8.76
C LYS A 177 8.60 -5.17 7.87
N TYR A 178 8.99 -3.93 7.60
CA TYR A 178 8.32 -2.99 6.70
C TYR A 178 9.13 -2.75 5.41
N ALA A 179 9.85 -3.76 4.90
CA ALA A 179 10.45 -3.72 3.58
C ALA A 179 9.40 -3.78 2.47
N CYS A 180 9.63 -3.04 1.39
CA CYS A 180 8.71 -2.87 0.27
C CYS A 180 9.27 -3.45 -1.03
N ILE A 181 8.41 -3.59 -2.04
CA ILE A 181 8.80 -3.95 -3.41
C ILE A 181 8.67 -2.71 -4.28
N MET A 182 9.75 -2.36 -4.98
CA MET A 182 9.80 -1.20 -5.87
C MET A 182 9.52 -1.63 -7.31
N THR A 183 8.67 -0.88 -8.00
CA THR A 183 8.55 -0.92 -9.46
C THR A 183 9.04 0.41 -10.00
N SER A 184 10.13 0.40 -10.77
CA SER A 184 10.91 1.61 -11.12
C SER A 184 11.36 2.45 -9.90
N LEU A 185 11.83 3.67 -10.15
CA LEU A 185 12.38 4.58 -9.14
C LEU A 185 11.35 5.31 -8.23
N VAL A 186 10.03 5.11 -8.40
CA VAL A 186 9.00 5.97 -7.75
C VAL A 186 7.69 5.27 -7.36
N ASN A 187 7.53 3.98 -7.68
CA ASN A 187 6.32 3.25 -7.32
C ASN A 187 6.71 2.12 -6.37
N SER A 188 5.91 1.94 -5.33
CA SER A 188 6.14 0.92 -4.32
C SER A 188 4.86 0.16 -4.03
N ALA A 189 4.99 -1.15 -3.89
CA ALA A 189 4.11 -1.94 -3.04
C ALA A 189 4.65 -1.74 -1.61
N GLY A 190 4.25 -0.61 -1.02
CA GLY A 190 4.94 0.06 0.09
C GLY A 190 4.88 -0.65 1.45
N ARG A 191 3.69 -1.01 1.93
CA ARG A 191 3.51 -1.35 3.36
C ARG A 191 3.27 -2.84 3.59
N GLY A 192 3.36 -3.28 4.85
CA GLY A 192 2.98 -4.63 5.27
C GLY A 192 4.09 -5.66 5.15
N GLY A 193 5.32 -5.26 4.80
CA GLY A 193 6.47 -6.16 4.74
C GLY A 193 6.52 -7.09 3.52
N VAL A 194 5.83 -6.76 2.43
CA VAL A 194 5.83 -7.59 1.21
C VAL A 194 7.24 -7.79 0.63
N GLY A 195 8.14 -6.82 0.81
CA GLY A 195 9.55 -6.94 0.40
C GLY A 195 10.35 -7.91 1.26
N ALA A 196 10.01 -8.05 2.54
CA ALA A 196 10.63 -9.05 3.41
C ALA A 196 10.17 -10.47 3.06
N VAL A 197 8.91 -10.66 2.68
CA VAL A 197 8.42 -11.95 2.15
C VAL A 197 9.14 -12.30 0.86
N MET A 198 9.29 -11.35 -0.06
CA MET A 198 10.04 -11.57 -1.30
C MET A 198 11.52 -11.93 -1.02
N GLY A 199 12.14 -11.27 -0.03
CA GLY A 199 13.51 -11.55 0.40
C GLY A 199 13.69 -12.89 1.10
N SER A 200 12.72 -13.33 1.93
CA SER A 200 12.80 -14.62 2.63
C SER A 200 12.77 -15.81 1.67
N LYS A 201 12.22 -15.61 0.48
CA LYS A 201 12.19 -16.58 -0.61
C LYS A 201 13.44 -16.56 -1.51
N LYS A 202 14.38 -15.65 -1.23
CA LYS A 202 15.54 -15.31 -2.09
C LYS A 202 15.16 -14.92 -3.52
N LEU A 203 13.95 -14.37 -3.71
CA LEU A 203 13.52 -13.81 -4.98
C LEU A 203 13.90 -12.33 -5.01
N LYS A 204 14.89 -11.97 -5.83
CA LYS A 204 15.44 -10.61 -5.88
C LYS A 204 14.61 -9.67 -6.75
N ALA A 205 14.09 -10.18 -7.87
CA ALA A 205 13.33 -9.38 -8.82
C ALA A 205 12.35 -10.22 -9.66
N ILE A 206 11.44 -9.52 -10.32
CA ILE A 206 10.63 -9.99 -11.42
C ILE A 206 10.84 -8.98 -12.56
N ALA A 207 11.27 -9.45 -13.72
CA ALA A 207 11.49 -8.66 -14.92
C ALA A 207 10.50 -9.12 -15.99
N VAL A 208 9.70 -8.19 -16.53
CA VAL A 208 8.63 -8.51 -17.48
C VAL A 208 8.75 -7.66 -18.72
N LYS A 209 8.76 -8.32 -19.88
CA LYS A 209 8.48 -7.73 -21.19
C LYS A 209 6.99 -7.94 -21.50
N GLY A 210 6.29 -6.93 -22.00
CA GLY A 210 4.91 -7.07 -22.47
C GLY A 210 4.85 -7.04 -23.99
N TRP A 211 4.26 -8.05 -24.63
CA TRP A 211 4.28 -8.17 -26.11
C TRP A 211 2.89 -8.30 -26.74
N ARG A 212 1.85 -8.66 -25.99
CA ARG A 212 0.49 -8.78 -26.51
C ARG A 212 -0.17 -7.40 -26.64
N GLY A 213 -1.01 -7.26 -27.67
CA GLY A 213 -1.93 -6.15 -27.81
C GLY A 213 -3.01 -6.17 -26.71
N TYR A 214 -3.69 -5.04 -26.55
CA TYR A 214 -4.86 -4.94 -25.69
C TYR A 214 -6.10 -4.91 -26.58
N HIS A 215 -7.02 -5.88 -26.38
CA HIS A 215 -8.22 -6.05 -27.20
C HIS A 215 -9.46 -6.12 -26.29
N PRO A 216 -10.14 -4.99 -26.04
CA PRO A 216 -11.38 -4.99 -25.27
C PRO A 216 -12.52 -5.57 -26.11
N TYR A 217 -13.60 -6.01 -25.46
CA TYR A 217 -14.82 -6.46 -26.14
C TYR A 217 -15.45 -5.35 -27.01
N SER A 218 -15.57 -4.13 -26.48
CA SER A 218 -16.03 -2.95 -27.21
C SER A 218 -14.93 -1.89 -27.28
N GLU A 219 -14.28 -1.78 -28.44
CA GLU A 219 -13.28 -0.73 -28.70
C GLU A 219 -13.88 0.67 -28.66
N GLU A 220 -15.10 0.85 -29.19
CA GLU A 220 -15.79 2.12 -29.25
C GLU A 220 -16.07 2.68 -27.85
N GLU A 221 -16.72 1.89 -26.99
CA GLU A 221 -17.10 2.33 -25.65
C GLU A 221 -15.85 2.51 -24.77
N THR A 222 -14.86 1.62 -24.89
CA THR A 222 -13.57 1.77 -24.18
C THR A 222 -12.88 3.09 -24.57
N ARG A 223 -12.87 3.45 -25.87
CA ARG A 223 -12.28 4.70 -26.35
C ARG A 223 -13.04 5.93 -25.87
N LYS A 224 -14.37 5.87 -25.83
CA LYS A 224 -15.21 6.94 -25.30
C LYS A 224 -14.86 7.25 -23.84
N TRP A 225 -14.79 6.22 -22.98
CA TRP A 225 -14.35 6.39 -21.58
C TRP A 225 -12.94 6.95 -21.47
N ALA A 226 -11.99 6.49 -22.31
CA ALA A 226 -10.64 7.03 -22.30
C ALA A 226 -10.61 8.55 -22.56
N VAL A 227 -11.44 9.05 -23.51
CA VAL A 227 -11.55 10.48 -23.80
C VAL A 227 -12.25 11.24 -22.67
N GLU A 228 -13.36 10.71 -22.16
CA GLU A 228 -14.15 11.34 -21.11
C GLU A 228 -13.34 11.54 -19.82
N ILE A 229 -12.67 10.48 -19.36
CA ILE A 229 -11.84 10.53 -18.14
C ILE A 229 -10.69 11.52 -18.30
N VAL A 230 -10.08 11.63 -19.48
CA VAL A 230 -9.04 12.65 -19.73
C VAL A 230 -9.62 14.06 -19.63
N GLY A 231 -10.84 14.29 -20.10
CA GLY A 231 -11.55 15.55 -19.91
C GLY A 231 -11.73 15.89 -18.42
N GLN A 232 -12.24 14.94 -17.64
CA GLN A 232 -12.45 15.14 -16.20
C GLN A 232 -11.13 15.34 -15.43
N ILE A 233 -10.04 14.66 -15.81
CA ILE A 233 -8.71 14.85 -15.21
C ILE A 233 -8.25 16.31 -15.36
N ARG A 234 -8.37 16.87 -16.56
CA ARG A 234 -7.94 18.25 -16.86
C ARG A 234 -8.70 19.27 -16.04
N GLU A 235 -9.97 19.02 -15.78
CA GLU A 235 -10.83 19.91 -15.00
C GLU A 235 -10.60 19.75 -13.49
N ARG A 236 -10.55 18.51 -12.98
CA ARG A 236 -10.70 18.22 -11.55
C ARG A 236 -9.42 17.82 -10.82
N LEU A 237 -8.35 17.43 -11.53
CA LEU A 237 -7.08 16.95 -10.93
C LEU A 237 -5.87 17.78 -11.36
N LYS A 238 -6.08 19.08 -11.61
CA LYS A 238 -4.99 19.99 -11.98
C LYS A 238 -3.93 20.09 -10.89
N GLY A 239 -4.33 20.24 -9.63
CA GLY A 239 -3.40 20.31 -8.49
C GLY A 239 -2.50 19.06 -8.40
N LEU A 240 -3.12 17.88 -8.35
CA LEU A 240 -2.40 16.59 -8.38
C LEU A 240 -1.48 16.44 -9.61
N SER A 241 -1.91 16.93 -10.77
CA SER A 241 -1.10 16.89 -11.99
C SER A 241 0.11 17.84 -11.91
N THR A 242 -0.05 19.01 -11.29
CA THR A 242 0.99 20.03 -11.18
C THR A 242 1.99 19.73 -10.07
N TYR A 243 1.49 19.35 -8.89
CA TYR A 243 2.26 19.28 -7.64
C TYR A 243 2.45 17.86 -7.11
N GLY A 244 1.74 16.87 -7.66
CA GLY A 244 1.71 15.53 -7.08
C GLY A 244 0.92 15.51 -5.77
N THR A 245 1.04 14.42 -5.01
CA THR A 245 0.32 14.28 -3.74
C THR A 245 0.74 15.28 -2.65
N PRO A 246 1.97 15.84 -2.62
CA PRO A 246 2.33 16.90 -1.67
C PRO A 246 1.44 18.16 -1.69
N GLU A 247 0.56 18.32 -2.68
CA GLU A 247 -0.42 19.42 -2.73
C GLU A 247 -1.23 19.56 -1.42
N GLY A 248 -1.50 18.46 -0.72
CA GLY A 248 -2.32 18.45 0.50
C GLY A 248 -1.62 18.93 1.77
N LEU A 249 -0.28 19.06 1.79
CA LEU A 249 0.47 19.25 3.04
C LEU A 249 0.05 20.50 3.82
N LEU A 250 -0.01 21.66 3.14
CA LEU A 250 -0.37 22.92 3.79
C LEU A 250 -1.82 22.93 4.26
N LEU A 251 -2.73 22.33 3.48
CA LEU A 251 -4.14 22.18 3.88
C LEU A 251 -4.27 21.33 5.14
N HIS A 252 -3.53 20.22 5.24
CA HIS A 252 -3.58 19.36 6.42
C HIS A 252 -3.00 20.04 7.67
N ASN A 253 -1.97 20.87 7.47
CA ASN A 253 -1.41 21.72 8.52
C ASN A 253 -2.42 22.78 8.99
N GLU A 254 -3.02 23.50 8.04
CA GLU A 254 -4.05 24.51 8.30
C GLU A 254 -5.23 23.90 9.04
N LEU A 255 -5.64 22.69 8.67
CA LEU A 255 -6.72 21.97 9.31
C LEU A 255 -6.33 21.37 10.66
N GLY A 256 -5.05 21.36 11.04
CA GLY A 256 -4.57 20.91 12.35
C GLY A 256 -4.60 19.41 12.55
N PHE A 257 -4.20 18.62 11.55
CA PHE A 257 -3.99 17.18 11.69
C PHE A 257 -2.73 16.65 10.99
N LEU A 258 -1.78 17.52 10.64
CA LEU A 258 -0.48 17.13 10.09
C LEU A 258 0.40 16.54 11.21
N PRO A 259 0.72 15.23 11.18
CA PRO A 259 1.53 14.62 12.23
C PRO A 259 2.88 15.33 12.39
N THR A 260 3.15 15.75 13.62
CA THR A 260 4.36 16.50 13.96
C THR A 260 4.98 15.94 15.22
N ARG A 261 6.28 15.61 15.15
CA ARG A 261 7.07 15.01 16.24
C ARG A 261 6.39 13.79 16.87
N ASP A 262 6.33 12.69 16.12
CA ASP A 262 5.63 11.45 16.51
C ASP A 262 4.16 11.64 16.92
N PHE A 263 3.43 12.49 16.20
CA PHE A 263 2.04 12.83 16.54
C PHE A 263 1.87 13.49 17.92
N GLN A 264 2.87 14.20 18.45
CA GLN A 264 2.68 15.02 19.66
C GLN A 264 1.71 16.19 19.40
N THR A 265 1.70 16.73 18.17
CA THR A 265 0.78 17.79 17.72
C THR A 265 0.40 17.60 16.24
N GLY A 266 -0.63 18.32 15.80
CA GLY A 266 -1.23 18.27 14.46
C GLY A 266 -0.86 19.47 13.57
N VAL A 267 0.08 20.31 14.02
CA VAL A 267 0.57 21.48 13.30
C VAL A 267 2.10 21.54 13.35
N PHE A 268 2.71 21.89 12.22
CA PHE A 268 4.15 22.07 12.10
C PHE A 268 4.48 23.50 11.70
N GLU A 269 5.31 24.15 12.52
CA GLU A 269 5.79 25.51 12.26
C GLU A 269 6.62 25.62 10.97
N GLY A 270 7.27 24.52 10.58
CA GLY A 270 8.08 24.43 9.36
C GLY A 270 7.34 23.96 8.11
N ALA A 271 6.00 23.85 8.13
CA ALA A 271 5.23 23.28 7.02
C ALA A 271 5.47 23.96 5.66
N GLU A 272 5.61 25.29 5.65
CA GLU A 272 5.91 26.08 4.44
C GLU A 272 7.28 25.74 3.82
N LEU A 273 8.26 25.36 4.65
CA LEU A 273 9.61 25.01 4.20
C LEU A 273 9.68 23.65 3.52
N ILE A 274 8.67 22.81 3.71
CA ILE A 274 8.55 21.48 3.12
C ILE A 274 7.33 21.36 2.20
N SER A 275 6.73 22.49 1.82
CA SER A 275 5.54 22.53 0.98
C SER A 275 5.80 22.01 -0.44
N HIS A 276 4.72 21.76 -1.18
CA HIS A 276 4.83 21.42 -2.60
C HIS A 276 5.47 22.55 -3.42
N GLU A 277 5.35 23.81 -3.01
CA GLU A 277 6.02 24.94 -3.66
C GLU A 277 7.54 24.88 -3.46
N MET A 278 7.98 24.48 -2.26
CA MET A 278 9.40 24.25 -1.99
C MET A 278 9.95 23.06 -2.76
N LEU A 279 9.24 21.94 -2.79
CA LEU A 279 9.61 20.77 -3.60
C LEU A 279 9.73 21.12 -5.09
N LYS A 280 8.85 21.99 -5.61
CA LYS A 280 8.85 22.39 -7.02
C LYS A 280 10.20 22.95 -7.49
N LYS A 281 10.98 23.58 -6.60
CA LYS A 281 12.31 24.12 -6.91
C LYS A 281 13.33 23.04 -7.29
N TYR A 282 13.10 21.81 -6.85
CA TYR A 282 13.95 20.65 -7.12
C TYR A 282 13.37 19.72 -8.19
N GLU A 283 12.14 19.96 -8.66
CA GLU A 283 11.48 19.08 -9.63
C GLU A 283 12.15 19.20 -11.02
N VAL A 284 12.67 18.09 -11.53
CA VAL A 284 13.33 18.02 -12.85
C VAL A 284 12.49 17.28 -13.88
N LYS A 285 11.52 16.46 -13.45
CA LYS A 285 10.68 15.66 -14.34
C LYS A 285 9.37 15.25 -13.68
N SER A 286 8.32 15.15 -14.50
CA SER A 286 7.04 14.54 -14.15
C SER A 286 6.74 13.31 -15.04
N SER A 287 6.22 12.23 -14.45
CA SER A 287 5.77 11.02 -15.16
C SER A 287 4.41 10.52 -14.65
N GLY A 288 3.84 9.55 -15.35
CA GLY A 288 2.61 8.86 -14.93
C GLY A 288 2.81 7.35 -14.93
N CYS A 289 1.86 6.66 -14.30
CA CYS A 289 1.66 5.23 -14.57
C CYS A 289 1.28 5.04 -16.05
N PHE A 290 1.36 3.80 -16.55
CA PHE A 290 1.03 3.48 -17.93
C PHE A 290 -0.34 4.07 -18.35
N GLY A 291 -0.37 4.82 -19.46
CA GLY A 291 -1.57 5.43 -20.02
C GLY A 291 -2.23 6.56 -19.20
N CYS A 292 -1.71 6.92 -18.03
CA CYS A 292 -2.39 7.86 -17.12
C CYS A 292 -2.08 9.32 -17.45
N ALA A 293 -3.13 10.10 -17.73
CA ALA A 293 -3.02 11.52 -18.08
C ALA A 293 -2.73 12.45 -16.89
N VAL A 294 -2.90 12.00 -15.64
CA VAL A 294 -2.62 12.83 -14.45
C VAL A 294 -1.14 13.15 -14.32
N ARG A 295 -0.27 12.17 -14.59
CA ARG A 295 1.19 12.32 -14.44
C ARG A 295 1.62 12.85 -13.06
N CYS A 296 1.06 12.27 -12.00
CA CYS A 296 1.29 12.71 -10.62
C CYS A 296 2.70 12.44 -10.07
N LYS A 297 3.50 11.59 -10.73
CA LYS A 297 4.82 11.18 -10.22
C LYS A 297 5.86 12.25 -10.50
N LYS A 298 6.46 12.78 -9.43
CA LYS A 298 7.48 13.83 -9.50
C LYS A 298 8.86 13.24 -9.26
N PHE A 299 9.86 13.79 -9.93
CA PHE A 299 11.26 13.46 -9.73
C PHE A 299 11.99 14.72 -9.32
N HIS A 300 12.76 14.61 -8.25
CA HIS A 300 13.50 15.72 -7.68
C HIS A 300 15.01 15.47 -7.74
N GLU A 301 15.77 16.54 -7.93
CA GLU A 301 17.22 16.52 -7.95
C GLU A 301 17.77 17.60 -7.03
N VAL A 302 18.59 17.18 -6.06
CA VAL A 302 19.49 18.06 -5.30
C VAL A 302 20.87 17.88 -5.93
N LYS A 303 21.42 18.95 -6.51
CA LYS A 303 22.59 18.86 -7.40
C LYS A 303 23.95 18.77 -6.68
N GLU A 304 24.04 19.42 -5.53
CA GLU A 304 25.29 19.66 -4.80
C GLU A 304 25.07 19.58 -3.29
N GLY A 305 26.17 19.63 -2.52
CA GLY A 305 26.12 19.56 -1.06
C GLY A 305 25.91 18.14 -0.52
N LYS A 306 25.79 18.02 0.80
CA LYS A 306 25.69 16.73 1.49
C LYS A 306 24.39 15.97 1.20
N TYR A 307 23.35 16.65 0.70
CA TYR A 307 22.06 16.07 0.37
C TYR A 307 21.89 15.74 -1.12
N LYS A 308 22.98 15.71 -1.90
CA LYS A 308 22.94 15.44 -3.34
C LYS A 308 22.24 14.10 -3.64
N VAL A 309 21.21 14.14 -4.48
CA VAL A 309 20.41 12.96 -4.85
C VAL A 309 19.57 13.22 -6.09
N PHE A 310 19.28 12.17 -6.86
CA PHE A 310 18.20 12.14 -7.84
C PHE A 310 17.23 11.02 -7.47
N THR A 311 15.95 11.34 -7.25
CA THR A 311 14.96 10.33 -6.86
C THR A 311 13.53 10.68 -7.27
N GLY A 312 12.65 9.69 -7.25
CA GLY A 312 11.21 9.88 -7.40
C GLY A 312 10.53 10.18 -6.07
N GLY A 313 9.50 11.02 -6.08
CA GLY A 313 8.86 11.54 -4.87
C GLY A 313 9.74 12.59 -4.18
N PRO A 314 9.45 12.96 -2.92
CA PRO A 314 8.53 12.26 -2.04
C PRO A 314 7.05 12.45 -2.44
N GLU A 315 6.26 11.41 -2.16
CA GLU A 315 4.80 11.55 -2.06
C GLU A 315 4.45 12.18 -0.70
N TYR A 316 3.23 12.70 -0.54
CA TYR A 316 2.73 13.35 0.69
C TYR A 316 3.08 12.57 1.97
N GLU A 317 2.86 11.27 1.95
CA GLU A 317 3.09 10.39 3.09
C GLU A 317 4.56 10.39 3.51
N CYS A 318 5.49 10.14 2.57
CA CYS A 318 6.92 10.14 2.88
C CYS A 318 7.42 11.54 3.25
N LEU A 319 6.92 12.59 2.59
CA LEU A 319 7.26 13.97 2.89
C LEU A 319 6.90 14.33 4.34
N THR A 320 5.74 13.89 4.80
CA THR A 320 5.23 14.18 6.15
C THR A 320 5.93 13.30 7.19
N MET A 321 6.00 11.98 6.95
CA MET A 321 6.55 11.03 7.91
C MET A 321 8.07 11.14 8.08
N LEU A 322 8.80 11.60 7.06
CA LEU A 322 10.24 11.88 7.14
C LEU A 322 10.54 13.38 7.39
N GLY A 323 9.51 14.24 7.37
CA GLY A 323 9.62 15.68 7.58
C GLY A 323 9.04 16.09 8.93
N SER A 324 7.80 16.60 8.93
CA SER A 324 7.13 17.12 10.14
C SER A 324 7.05 16.09 11.27
N ASN A 325 6.81 14.81 10.97
CA ASN A 325 6.77 13.76 12.00
C ASN A 325 8.11 13.59 12.73
N LEU A 326 9.23 13.94 12.07
CA LEU A 326 10.57 13.96 12.66
C LEU A 326 10.99 15.36 13.11
N GLY A 327 10.13 16.38 12.98
CA GLY A 327 10.45 17.78 13.24
C GLY A 327 11.44 18.40 12.25
N ILE A 328 11.65 17.80 11.07
CA ILE A 328 12.62 18.23 10.07
C ILE A 328 11.95 19.15 9.04
N SER A 329 12.50 20.35 8.86
CA SER A 329 12.05 21.35 7.88
C SER A 329 13.00 21.58 6.71
N ASN A 330 14.10 20.82 6.62
CA ASN A 330 15.02 20.87 5.49
C ASN A 330 14.53 19.96 4.36
N VAL A 331 13.97 20.57 3.30
CA VAL A 331 13.41 19.84 2.16
C VAL A 331 14.45 18.99 1.40
N GLU A 332 15.71 19.42 1.29
CA GLU A 332 16.76 18.66 0.61
C GLU A 332 17.07 17.36 1.36
N ALA A 333 17.14 17.44 2.70
CA ALA A 333 17.33 16.27 3.54
C ALA A 333 16.17 15.27 3.39
N ILE A 334 14.93 15.76 3.32
CA ILE A 334 13.74 14.91 3.14
C ILE A 334 13.75 14.23 1.76
N ILE A 335 14.15 14.95 0.70
CA ILE A 335 14.30 14.36 -0.64
C ILE A 335 15.34 13.23 -0.60
N LEU A 336 16.49 13.42 0.06
CA LEU A 336 17.50 12.37 0.22
C LEU A 336 16.98 11.19 1.05
N MET A 337 16.36 11.42 2.20
CA MET A 337 15.79 10.34 3.04
C MET A 337 14.75 9.50 2.28
N ASN A 338 13.89 10.14 1.49
CA ASN A 338 12.97 9.43 0.59
C ASN A 338 13.73 8.62 -0.47
N GLY A 339 14.79 9.18 -1.06
CA GLY A 339 15.64 8.46 -2.01
C GLY A 339 16.30 7.23 -1.41
N LEU A 340 16.80 7.32 -0.18
CA LEU A 340 17.35 6.20 0.57
C LEU A 340 16.29 5.12 0.83
N CYS A 341 15.07 5.49 1.19
CA CYS A 341 13.97 4.54 1.37
C CYS A 341 13.65 3.80 0.06
N ASN A 342 13.59 4.53 -1.07
CA ASN A 342 13.38 3.92 -2.39
C ASN A 342 14.50 2.93 -2.75
N ASP A 343 15.77 3.36 -2.63
CA ASP A 343 16.93 2.54 -3.00
C ASP A 343 17.10 1.31 -2.10
N TYR A 344 16.78 1.44 -0.81
CA TYR A 344 16.83 0.31 0.12
C TYR A 344 15.61 -0.60 0.07
N GLY A 345 14.51 -0.15 -0.52
CA GLY A 345 13.23 -0.87 -0.49
C GLY A 345 12.60 -0.85 0.90
N LEU A 346 12.50 0.32 1.51
CA LEU A 346 11.83 0.56 2.79
C LEU A 346 10.48 1.27 2.59
N ASP A 347 9.48 0.93 3.40
CA ASP A 347 8.31 1.78 3.57
C ASP A 347 8.70 3.10 4.23
N GLY A 348 8.59 4.22 3.50
CA GLY A 348 8.89 5.55 4.03
C GLY A 348 7.96 5.96 5.18
N ILE A 349 6.74 5.42 5.24
CA ILE A 349 5.78 5.69 6.32
C ILE A 349 6.25 5.03 7.61
N SER A 350 6.37 3.70 7.62
CA SER A 350 6.81 2.95 8.79
C SER A 350 8.24 3.31 9.21
N THR A 351 9.12 3.66 8.27
CA THR A 351 10.46 4.17 8.59
C THR A 351 10.39 5.49 9.35
N GLY A 352 9.62 6.47 8.86
CA GLY A 352 9.45 7.76 9.52
C GLY A 352 8.73 7.67 10.88
N ALA A 353 7.70 6.83 10.98
CA ALA A 353 7.01 6.57 12.24
C ALA A 353 7.92 5.87 13.27
N THR A 354 8.70 4.88 12.85
CA THR A 354 9.61 4.15 13.75
C THR A 354 10.73 5.05 14.28
N ILE A 355 11.31 5.90 13.42
CA ILE A 355 12.32 6.88 13.84
C ILE A 355 11.70 7.95 14.75
N GLY A 356 10.51 8.44 14.42
CA GLY A 356 9.79 9.42 15.25
C GLY A 356 9.51 8.89 16.66
N PHE A 357 9.00 7.67 16.76
CA PHE A 357 8.77 7.00 18.05
C PHE A 357 10.07 6.80 18.84
N ALA A 358 11.17 6.45 18.17
CA ALA A 358 12.48 6.35 18.83
C ALA A 358 12.99 7.71 19.34
N MET A 359 12.78 8.80 18.59
CA MET A 359 13.11 10.17 19.03
C MET A 359 12.27 10.58 20.25
N GLU A 360 10.97 10.28 20.28
CA GLU A 360 10.14 10.57 21.45
C GLU A 360 10.54 9.72 22.66
N CYS A 361 10.84 8.43 22.45
CA CYS A 361 11.36 7.58 23.52
C CYS A 361 12.68 8.11 24.10
N PHE A 362 13.55 8.67 23.25
CA PHE A 362 14.78 9.32 23.70
C PHE A 362 14.51 10.60 24.50
N GLU A 363 13.62 11.47 24.01
CA GLU A 363 13.18 12.68 24.73
C GLU A 363 12.60 12.36 26.11
N ARG A 364 11.88 11.24 26.22
CA ARG A 364 11.28 10.73 27.47
C ARG A 364 12.24 9.88 28.33
N GLY A 365 13.48 9.66 27.89
CA GLY A 365 14.48 8.88 28.62
C GLY A 365 14.26 7.35 28.63
N LEU A 366 13.40 6.83 27.75
CA LEU A 366 13.18 5.39 27.54
C LEU A 366 14.27 4.76 26.66
N ILE A 367 14.89 5.57 25.79
CA ILE A 367 16.07 5.23 25.00
C ILE A 367 17.18 6.21 25.39
N THR A 368 18.40 5.72 25.46
CA THR A 368 19.60 6.51 25.79
C THR A 368 20.65 6.36 24.69
N GLU A 369 21.71 7.19 24.74
CA GLU A 369 22.85 7.07 23.81
C GLU A 369 23.53 5.70 23.86
N GLU A 370 23.44 5.00 24.99
CA GLU A 370 23.97 3.63 25.09
C GLU A 370 23.21 2.67 24.17
N ASN A 371 21.88 2.79 24.10
CA ASN A 371 21.05 1.95 23.23
C ASN A 371 21.34 2.22 21.74
N THR A 372 21.63 3.47 21.39
CA THR A 372 21.77 3.92 20.00
C THR A 372 23.19 3.78 19.45
N GLY A 373 24.16 3.39 20.30
CA GLY A 373 25.57 3.35 19.94
C GLY A 373 26.22 4.74 19.85
N GLY A 374 25.77 5.68 20.68
CA GLY A 374 26.27 7.04 20.79
C GLY A 374 25.58 8.06 19.87
N ILE A 375 24.47 7.68 19.24
CA ILE A 375 23.68 8.60 18.39
C ILE A 375 22.65 9.31 19.26
N GLU A 376 22.73 10.63 19.34
CA GLU A 376 21.75 11.42 20.06
C GLU A 376 20.48 11.60 19.21
N LEU A 377 19.33 11.11 19.68
CA LEU A 377 18.09 11.17 18.91
C LEU A 377 17.26 12.40 19.29
N ARG A 378 17.37 13.45 18.48
CA ARG A 378 16.59 14.69 18.65
C ARG A 378 15.67 14.93 17.47
N PHE A 379 14.44 15.35 17.74
CA PHE A 379 13.56 15.90 16.70
C PHE A 379 14.25 17.08 15.99
N GLY A 380 14.13 17.12 14.67
CA GLY A 380 14.77 18.10 13.79
C GLY A 380 16.18 17.73 13.34
N ASP A 381 16.79 16.66 13.87
CA ASP A 381 18.10 16.18 13.43
C ASP A 381 17.97 15.23 12.23
N ALA A 382 18.19 15.79 11.05
CA ALA A 382 18.18 15.04 9.80
C ALA A 382 19.38 14.10 9.63
N ASP A 383 20.54 14.40 10.21
CA ASP A 383 21.73 13.57 10.05
C ASP A 383 21.56 12.25 10.84
N SER A 384 21.06 12.35 12.08
CA SER A 384 20.70 11.19 12.90
C SER A 384 19.61 10.34 12.22
N ALA A 385 18.57 10.96 11.68
CA ALA A 385 17.52 10.23 10.95
C ALA A 385 18.07 9.46 9.72
N MET A 386 18.93 10.09 8.91
CA MET A 386 19.58 9.42 7.77
C MET A 386 20.47 8.26 8.20
N GLN A 387 21.24 8.43 9.28
CA GLN A 387 22.07 7.36 9.82
C GLN A 387 21.21 6.15 10.24
N LEU A 388 20.08 6.39 10.91
CA LEU A 388 19.14 5.33 11.27
C LEU A 388 18.54 4.63 10.05
N ILE A 389 18.18 5.35 8.98
CA ILE A 389 17.69 4.73 7.73
C ILE A 389 18.71 3.72 7.17
N HIS A 390 20.00 4.11 7.12
CA HIS A 390 21.07 3.23 6.67
C HIS A 390 21.24 1.99 7.57
N MET A 391 21.11 2.17 8.89
CA MET A 391 21.22 1.11 9.88
C MET A 391 20.03 0.14 9.83
N ILE A 392 18.81 0.66 9.67
CA ILE A 392 17.57 -0.12 9.50
C ILE A 392 17.69 -1.03 8.28
N ALA A 393 18.01 -0.46 7.12
CA ALA A 393 18.09 -1.20 5.86
C ALA A 393 19.07 -2.37 5.89
N ARG A 394 20.08 -2.30 6.77
CA ARG A 394 21.14 -3.30 6.90
C ARG A 394 21.02 -4.16 8.17
N ARG A 395 20.04 -3.87 9.04
CA ARG A 395 19.95 -4.40 10.41
C ARG A 395 21.30 -4.33 11.14
N GLN A 396 21.78 -3.11 11.37
CA GLN A 396 23.05 -2.84 12.04
C GLN A 396 22.85 -2.03 13.33
N GLY A 397 23.50 -2.45 14.41
CA GLY A 397 23.37 -1.80 15.73
C GLY A 397 21.90 -1.62 16.13
N PHE A 398 21.55 -0.43 16.60
CA PHE A 398 20.19 -0.06 16.96
C PHE A 398 19.18 -0.17 15.79
N GLY A 399 19.64 -0.06 14.54
CA GLY A 399 18.80 -0.27 13.36
C GLY A 399 18.22 -1.68 13.26
N SER A 400 18.85 -2.68 13.89
CA SER A 400 18.28 -4.03 14.00
C SER A 400 16.98 -4.07 14.81
N GLU A 401 16.89 -3.23 15.85
CA GLU A 401 15.72 -3.13 16.70
C GLU A 401 14.61 -2.33 16.02
N LEU A 402 14.98 -1.21 15.40
CA LEU A 402 14.06 -0.39 14.61
C LEU A 402 13.43 -1.19 13.46
N ALA A 403 14.21 -2.06 12.80
CA ALA A 403 13.75 -2.87 11.68
C ALA A 403 12.59 -3.84 11.97
N ASP A 404 12.21 -4.02 13.24
CA ASP A 404 11.03 -4.80 13.65
C ASP A 404 9.75 -3.96 13.81
N GLY A 405 9.85 -2.64 13.71
CA GLY A 405 8.73 -1.69 13.76
C GLY A 405 8.37 -1.21 15.17
N VAL A 406 7.49 -0.22 15.23
CA VAL A 406 7.06 0.48 16.45
C VAL A 406 6.46 -0.47 17.48
N LYS A 407 5.67 -1.47 17.04
CA LYS A 407 5.05 -2.41 17.99
C LYS A 407 6.08 -3.20 18.77
N GLU A 408 7.10 -3.72 18.10
CA GLU A 408 8.09 -4.56 18.76
C GLU A 408 9.10 -3.71 19.53
N LEU A 409 9.44 -2.52 19.05
CA LEU A 409 10.28 -1.58 19.79
C LEU A 409 9.61 -1.13 21.09
N SER A 410 8.34 -0.71 21.05
CA SER A 410 7.61 -0.23 22.24
C SER A 410 7.50 -1.28 23.34
N LYS A 411 7.35 -2.57 23.02
CA LYS A 411 7.39 -3.64 24.04
C LYS A 411 8.74 -3.77 24.74
N ARG A 412 9.84 -3.41 24.06
CA ARG A 412 11.21 -3.57 24.59
C ARG A 412 11.61 -2.38 25.46
N VAL A 413 11.29 -1.17 25.01
CA VAL A 413 11.73 0.08 25.66
C VAL A 413 10.62 0.76 26.47
N GLY A 414 9.38 0.29 26.37
CA GLY A 414 8.18 0.97 26.86
C GLY A 414 7.59 1.93 25.83
N GLY A 415 6.62 2.74 26.25
CA GLY A 415 5.99 3.76 25.40
C GLY A 415 4.78 3.28 24.59
N GLU A 416 4.21 2.11 24.90
CA GLU A 416 3.04 1.55 24.23
C GLU A 416 1.82 2.49 24.25
N PHE A 417 1.74 3.40 25.23
CA PHE A 417 0.72 4.41 25.32
C PHE A 417 0.67 5.32 24.08
N PHE A 418 1.85 5.69 23.54
CA PHE A 418 1.97 6.63 22.42
C PHE A 418 2.49 6.00 21.13
N ALA A 419 2.86 4.72 21.14
CA ALA A 419 3.31 3.95 19.98
C ALA A 419 2.30 4.01 18.81
N PRO A 420 2.58 4.75 17.71
CA PRO A 420 1.58 5.02 16.69
C PRO A 420 1.41 3.84 15.72
N HIS A 421 0.71 2.79 16.15
CA HIS A 421 0.37 1.65 15.30
C HIS A 421 -1.07 1.15 15.52
N VAL A 422 -1.69 0.54 14.51
CA VAL A 422 -2.86 -0.35 14.70
C VAL A 422 -2.53 -1.70 14.10
N LYS A 423 -2.67 -2.76 14.90
CA LYS A 423 -2.34 -4.15 14.49
C LYS A 423 -0.91 -4.24 13.95
N ARG A 424 -0.01 -3.61 14.69
CA ARG A 424 1.43 -3.52 14.42
C ARG A 424 1.85 -2.66 13.23
N LEU A 425 0.94 -2.31 12.33
CA LEU A 425 1.22 -1.40 11.21
C LEU A 425 1.24 0.05 11.70
N GLU A 426 2.30 0.79 11.41
CA GLU A 426 2.46 2.19 11.82
C GLU A 426 1.40 3.10 11.20
N PHE A 427 1.09 4.22 11.87
CA PHE A 427 0.16 5.22 11.34
C PHE A 427 0.72 5.93 10.10
N PRO A 428 -0.16 6.23 9.12
CA PRO A 428 0.16 7.11 8.01
C PRO A 428 0.11 8.59 8.42
N ALA A 429 0.35 9.48 7.47
CA ALA A 429 0.47 10.94 7.64
C ALA A 429 -0.85 11.67 7.96
N TYR A 430 -1.66 11.16 8.88
CA TYR A 430 -2.93 11.76 9.31
C TYR A 430 -3.15 11.55 10.80
N ASP A 431 -3.18 12.63 11.57
CA ASP A 431 -3.54 12.54 12.98
C ASP A 431 -5.05 12.31 13.13
N PRO A 432 -5.49 11.16 13.67
CA PRO A 432 -6.90 10.82 13.72
C PRO A 432 -7.69 11.71 14.68
N ARG A 433 -7.04 12.44 15.61
CA ARG A 433 -7.72 13.38 16.52
C ARG A 433 -8.40 14.53 15.77
N GLY A 434 -7.96 14.83 14.55
CA GLY A 434 -8.62 15.80 13.66
C GLY A 434 -9.62 15.19 12.66
N LEU A 435 -9.80 13.86 12.67
CA LEU A 435 -10.53 13.08 11.65
C LEU A 435 -11.20 11.84 12.28
N GLN A 436 -12.36 12.01 12.93
CA GLN A 436 -13.04 10.95 13.70
C GLN A 436 -13.28 9.69 12.87
N GLY A 437 -13.89 9.86 11.69
CA GLY A 437 -14.19 8.77 10.78
C GLY A 437 -12.94 8.08 10.26
N PHE A 438 -11.82 8.80 10.12
CA PHE A 438 -10.57 8.17 9.74
C PHE A 438 -9.93 7.38 10.89
N GLY A 439 -10.10 7.85 12.13
CA GLY A 439 -9.79 7.07 13.33
C GLY A 439 -10.50 5.71 13.34
N LEU A 440 -11.83 5.68 13.08
CA LEU A 440 -12.57 4.43 12.88
C LEU A 440 -11.95 3.56 11.77
N ALA A 441 -11.60 4.18 10.64
CA ALA A 441 -11.05 3.48 9.51
C ALA A 441 -9.67 2.85 9.78
N PHE A 442 -8.80 3.50 10.55
CA PHE A 442 -7.54 2.91 11.01
C PHE A 442 -7.79 1.75 11.97
N ALA A 443 -8.75 1.92 12.89
CA ALA A 443 -9.08 0.90 13.87
C ALA A 443 -9.57 -0.40 13.22
N THR A 444 -10.32 -0.33 12.12
CA THR A 444 -11.00 -1.52 11.55
C THR A 444 -10.40 -2.07 10.25
N ALA A 445 -9.48 -1.34 9.59
CA ALA A 445 -8.91 -1.75 8.31
C ALA A 445 -8.22 -3.13 8.36
N ASN A 446 -8.54 -4.01 7.41
CA ASN A 446 -8.08 -5.41 7.28
C ASN A 446 -6.55 -5.63 7.27
N ARG A 447 -5.72 -4.59 7.18
CA ARG A 447 -4.25 -4.69 7.21
C ARG A 447 -3.57 -3.87 8.30
N GLY A 448 -4.33 -3.23 9.19
CA GLY A 448 -3.83 -2.25 10.18
C GLY A 448 -3.97 -0.79 9.71
N ALA A 449 -3.33 0.15 10.43
CA ALA A 449 -3.48 1.59 10.23
C ALA A 449 -3.03 2.03 8.83
N CYS A 450 -3.96 2.14 7.87
CA CYS A 450 -3.63 2.43 6.49
C CYS A 450 -4.66 3.35 5.82
N HIS A 451 -4.19 4.50 5.33
CA HIS A 451 -5.01 5.50 4.64
C HIS A 451 -5.51 5.04 3.27
N ASN A 452 -4.98 3.94 2.75
CA ASN A 452 -5.23 3.45 1.39
C ASN A 452 -6.14 2.20 1.36
N MET A 453 -6.83 1.92 2.47
CA MET A 453 -7.88 0.90 2.57
C MET A 453 -9.28 1.49 2.43
N ASN A 454 -9.39 2.81 2.55
CA ASN A 454 -10.62 3.60 2.42
C ASN A 454 -10.21 5.07 2.17
N SER A 455 -11.17 5.97 2.05
CA SER A 455 -10.93 7.42 1.85
C SER A 455 -11.75 8.26 2.82
N MET A 456 -11.83 7.86 4.09
CA MET A 456 -12.60 8.63 5.09
C MET A 456 -12.13 10.07 5.21
N TYR A 457 -10.82 10.32 5.17
CA TYR A 457 -10.27 11.69 5.13
C TYR A 457 -10.82 12.52 3.97
N TYR A 458 -11.04 11.92 2.78
CA TYR A 458 -11.61 12.63 1.64
C TYR A 458 -13.08 13.01 1.90
N ALA A 459 -13.85 12.10 2.51
CA ALA A 459 -15.23 12.36 2.89
C ALA A 459 -15.34 13.50 3.92
N GLU A 460 -14.41 13.54 4.88
CA GLU A 460 -14.37 14.49 5.99
C GLU A 460 -13.83 15.87 5.58
N ILE A 461 -12.72 15.92 4.83
CA ILE A 461 -12.09 17.17 4.39
C ILE A 461 -12.95 17.87 3.33
N SER A 462 -13.59 17.10 2.43
CA SER A 462 -14.45 17.69 1.41
C SER A 462 -15.74 18.30 1.98
N LYS A 463 -16.11 17.97 3.23
CA LYS A 463 -17.36 18.37 3.91
C LYS A 463 -18.65 18.04 3.15
N ARG A 464 -18.57 17.12 2.17
CA ARG A 464 -19.73 16.74 1.34
C ARG A 464 -20.57 15.64 1.95
N GLU A 465 -19.94 14.73 2.68
CA GLU A 465 -20.61 13.53 3.20
C GLU A 465 -20.74 13.56 4.73
N THR A 466 -19.76 14.15 5.43
CA THR A 466 -19.74 14.18 6.90
C THR A 466 -18.75 15.24 7.39
N ASP A 467 -19.01 15.81 8.59
CA ASP A 467 -18.05 16.69 9.26
C ASP A 467 -16.97 15.87 9.99
N ARG A 468 -15.74 16.35 10.00
CA ARG A 468 -14.57 15.62 10.55
C ARG A 468 -14.60 15.40 12.07
N PHE A 469 -15.40 16.16 12.81
CA PHE A 469 -15.52 16.07 14.27
C PHE A 469 -16.78 15.33 14.74
N GLU A 470 -17.71 15.06 13.83
CA GLU A 470 -18.92 14.26 14.10
C GLU A 470 -18.59 12.77 14.22
N THR A 471 -19.40 12.02 14.96
CA THR A 471 -19.29 10.55 15.12
C THR A 471 -20.50 9.81 14.56
N LYS A 472 -21.67 10.44 14.54
CA LYS A 472 -22.91 9.83 14.06
C LYS A 472 -22.87 9.52 12.57
N GLY A 473 -23.27 8.30 12.20
CA GLY A 473 -23.38 7.85 10.80
C GLY A 473 -22.04 7.56 10.12
N LYS A 474 -20.92 7.62 10.86
CA LYS A 474 -19.58 7.34 10.32
C LYS A 474 -19.43 5.90 9.86
N GLY A 475 -20.14 4.94 10.46
CA GLY A 475 -20.14 3.55 10.01
C GLY A 475 -20.62 3.39 8.56
N VAL A 476 -21.65 4.14 8.16
CA VAL A 476 -22.24 4.09 6.80
C VAL A 476 -21.23 4.60 5.77
N VAL A 477 -20.64 5.76 6.07
CA VAL A 477 -19.64 6.40 5.20
C VAL A 477 -18.40 5.52 5.10
N MET A 478 -17.95 4.92 6.22
CA MET A 478 -16.82 4.00 6.24
C MET A 478 -17.08 2.78 5.35
N ARG A 479 -18.21 2.08 5.52
CA ARG A 479 -18.57 0.93 4.68
C ARG A 479 -18.54 1.30 3.19
N LYS A 480 -19.19 2.41 2.81
CA LYS A 480 -19.18 2.90 1.42
C LYS A 480 -17.76 3.03 0.87
N TRP A 481 -16.86 3.67 1.60
CA TRP A 481 -15.48 3.90 1.14
C TRP A 481 -14.61 2.65 1.16
N ALA A 482 -14.81 1.76 2.14
CA ALA A 482 -14.13 0.47 2.21
C ALA A 482 -14.48 -0.42 1.01
N LEU A 483 -15.77 -0.53 0.68
CA LEU A 483 -16.24 -1.31 -0.47
C LEU A 483 -15.78 -0.69 -1.79
N ARG A 484 -15.88 0.64 -1.92
CA ARG A 484 -15.41 1.33 -3.12
C ARG A 484 -13.91 1.11 -3.39
N TYR A 485 -13.09 1.07 -2.35
CA TYR A 485 -11.66 0.75 -2.48
C TYR A 485 -11.42 -0.72 -2.84
N ALA A 486 -12.23 -1.65 -2.32
CA ALA A 486 -12.17 -3.04 -2.77
C ALA A 486 -12.51 -3.18 -4.27
N ILE A 487 -13.46 -2.39 -4.79
CA ILE A 487 -13.73 -2.31 -6.24
C ILE A 487 -12.49 -1.80 -6.98
N TYR A 488 -11.98 -0.61 -6.64
CA TYR A 488 -10.81 -0.02 -7.30
C TYR A 488 -9.63 -0.98 -7.33
N ASP A 489 -9.31 -1.59 -6.20
CA ASP A 489 -8.16 -2.48 -6.08
C ASP A 489 -8.35 -3.79 -6.88
N SER A 490 -9.59 -4.25 -7.09
CA SER A 490 -9.89 -5.48 -7.81
C SER A 490 -9.98 -5.29 -9.32
N VAL A 491 -10.55 -4.16 -9.78
CA VAL A 491 -10.43 -3.75 -11.19
C VAL A 491 -9.06 -3.15 -11.50
N THR A 492 -8.20 -2.98 -10.48
CA THR A 492 -6.86 -2.40 -10.56
C THR A 492 -6.81 -0.99 -11.14
N MET A 493 -7.70 -0.16 -10.63
CA MET A 493 -7.79 1.26 -10.92
C MET A 493 -7.18 2.07 -9.75
N CYS A 494 -6.44 3.13 -10.08
CA CYS A 494 -5.87 4.03 -9.09
C CYS A 494 -6.97 4.78 -8.31
N SER A 495 -6.88 4.77 -6.99
CA SER A 495 -7.83 5.43 -6.08
C SER A 495 -7.87 6.96 -6.19
N PHE A 496 -6.95 7.60 -6.94
CA PHE A 496 -7.08 9.02 -7.29
C PHE A 496 -8.23 9.31 -8.28
N GLY A 497 -8.75 8.28 -8.96
CA GLY A 497 -9.99 8.38 -9.72
C GLY A 497 -11.25 8.57 -8.85
N ARG A 498 -11.16 8.49 -7.51
CA ARG A 498 -12.34 8.52 -6.62
C ARG A 498 -13.23 9.76 -6.68
N GLY A 499 -12.71 10.91 -7.11
CA GLY A 499 -13.51 12.12 -7.29
C GLY A 499 -14.19 12.23 -8.67
N ILE A 500 -13.91 11.28 -9.57
CA ILE A 500 -14.20 11.35 -10.99
C ILE A 500 -15.00 10.12 -11.44
N ILE A 501 -14.64 8.94 -10.94
CA ILE A 501 -15.09 7.65 -11.43
C ILE A 501 -15.89 6.95 -10.32
N PRO A 502 -17.21 7.07 -10.26
CA PRO A 502 -18.05 6.32 -9.33
C PRO A 502 -18.16 4.83 -9.73
N PRO A 503 -18.56 3.93 -8.81
CA PRO A 503 -18.69 2.49 -9.09
C PRO A 503 -19.54 2.12 -10.31
N GLU A 504 -20.57 2.92 -10.61
CA GLU A 504 -21.47 2.75 -11.75
C GLU A 504 -20.70 2.82 -13.08
N ASP A 505 -19.83 3.83 -13.22
CA ASP A 505 -18.97 3.99 -14.39
C ASP A 505 -17.95 2.84 -14.49
N ILE A 506 -17.47 2.33 -13.34
CA ILE A 506 -16.58 1.16 -13.30
C ILE A 506 -17.29 -0.08 -13.85
N ALA A 507 -18.55 -0.31 -13.48
CA ALA A 507 -19.33 -1.43 -14.01
C ALA A 507 -19.43 -1.34 -15.54
N VAL A 508 -19.79 -0.18 -16.08
CA VAL A 508 -19.86 0.04 -17.53
C VAL A 508 -18.51 -0.20 -18.20
N MET A 509 -17.41 0.31 -17.63
CA MET A 509 -16.07 0.10 -18.16
C MET A 509 -15.66 -1.38 -18.13
N VAL A 510 -15.96 -2.11 -17.06
CA VAL A 510 -15.67 -3.55 -16.97
C VAL A 510 -16.48 -4.30 -18.01
N SER A 511 -17.78 -4.02 -18.17
CA SER A 511 -18.63 -4.61 -19.21
C SER A 511 -18.10 -4.32 -20.61
N ALA A 512 -17.70 -3.08 -20.90
CA ALA A 512 -17.13 -2.69 -22.19
C ALA A 512 -15.81 -3.42 -22.51
N VAL A 513 -14.99 -3.68 -21.49
CA VAL A 513 -13.71 -4.37 -21.66
C VAL A 513 -13.86 -5.87 -21.76
N THR A 514 -14.72 -6.47 -20.94
CA THR A 514 -14.82 -7.93 -20.78
C THR A 514 -15.92 -8.58 -21.60
N GLY A 515 -16.94 -7.81 -22.00
CA GLY A 515 -18.17 -8.34 -22.58
C GLY A 515 -19.10 -8.98 -21.54
N TRP A 516 -18.77 -8.88 -20.25
CA TRP A 516 -19.66 -9.31 -19.18
C TRP A 516 -20.84 -8.35 -19.04
N ASP A 517 -22.01 -8.90 -18.73
CA ASP A 517 -23.15 -8.13 -18.24
C ASP A 517 -23.01 -7.94 -16.73
N ILE A 518 -22.11 -7.04 -16.32
CA ILE A 518 -21.87 -6.75 -14.89
C ILE A 518 -22.54 -5.42 -14.51
N THR A 519 -23.26 -5.45 -13.39
CA THR A 519 -23.93 -4.27 -12.81
C THR A 519 -23.10 -3.66 -11.68
N VAL A 520 -23.51 -2.48 -11.20
CA VAL A 520 -22.87 -1.88 -10.02
C VAL A 520 -23.18 -2.70 -8.76
N GLU A 521 -24.37 -3.30 -8.68
CA GLU A 521 -24.78 -4.19 -7.60
C GLU A 521 -23.86 -5.43 -7.52
N ASP A 522 -23.50 -6.00 -8.67
CA ASP A 522 -22.55 -7.13 -8.74
C ASP A 522 -21.16 -6.73 -8.22
N LEU A 523 -20.67 -5.55 -8.62
CA LEU A 523 -19.38 -5.03 -8.14
C LEU A 523 -19.41 -4.76 -6.63
N MET A 524 -20.51 -4.21 -6.11
CA MET A 524 -20.67 -3.95 -4.67
C MET A 524 -20.74 -5.25 -3.87
N LEU A 525 -21.45 -6.26 -4.37
CA LEU A 525 -21.51 -7.58 -3.76
C LEU A 525 -20.13 -8.27 -3.77
N ALA A 526 -19.39 -8.19 -4.87
CA ALA A 526 -18.01 -8.68 -4.95
C ALA A 526 -17.09 -7.95 -3.97
N ALA A 527 -17.20 -6.63 -3.87
CA ALA A 527 -16.42 -5.84 -2.92
C ALA A 527 -16.69 -6.22 -1.46
N GLU A 528 -17.96 -6.43 -1.10
CA GLU A 528 -18.32 -6.84 0.26
C GLU A 528 -17.83 -8.25 0.57
N ARG A 529 -17.91 -9.17 -0.39
CA ARG A 529 -17.31 -10.50 -0.31
C ARG A 529 -15.80 -10.43 -0.07
N ILE A 530 -15.10 -9.61 -0.85
CA ILE A 530 -13.64 -9.42 -0.74
C ILE A 530 -13.26 -8.88 0.64
N TYR A 531 -13.97 -7.84 1.10
CA TYR A 531 -13.68 -7.27 2.41
C TYR A 531 -13.91 -8.26 3.55
N ASN A 532 -14.93 -9.12 3.43
CA ASN A 532 -15.24 -10.12 4.44
C ASN A 532 -14.32 -11.35 4.40
N ILE A 533 -13.89 -11.85 3.23
CA ILE A 533 -12.92 -12.97 3.19
C ILE A 533 -11.57 -12.59 3.80
N GLU A 534 -11.16 -11.33 3.64
CA GLU A 534 -9.96 -10.80 4.30
C GLU A 534 -10.13 -10.71 5.81
N LYS A 535 -11.30 -10.26 6.29
CA LYS A 535 -11.63 -10.27 7.73
C LYS A 535 -11.62 -11.71 8.27
N LEU A 536 -12.18 -12.67 7.52
CA LEU A 536 -12.14 -14.09 7.88
C LEU A 536 -10.69 -14.62 7.93
N PHE A 537 -9.84 -14.25 6.97
CA PHE A 537 -8.42 -14.60 7.00
C PHE A 537 -7.77 -14.11 8.29
N ASN A 538 -8.05 -12.87 8.65
CA ASN A 538 -7.49 -12.28 9.86
C ASN A 538 -7.98 -12.98 11.14
N ILE A 539 -9.27 -13.30 11.22
CA ILE A 539 -9.84 -14.07 12.33
C ILE A 539 -9.17 -15.44 12.43
N ARG A 540 -8.98 -16.12 11.29
CA ARG A 540 -8.26 -17.40 11.19
C ARG A 540 -6.85 -17.32 11.77
N GLU A 541 -6.16 -16.19 11.54
CA GLU A 541 -4.81 -15.92 12.05
C GLU A 541 -4.79 -15.26 13.45
N GLY A 542 -5.94 -15.19 14.14
CA GLY A 542 -6.02 -14.79 15.55
C GLY A 542 -6.44 -13.34 15.82
N TRP A 543 -6.98 -12.63 14.83
CA TRP A 543 -7.57 -11.30 15.03
C TRP A 543 -8.78 -11.39 15.96
N LYS A 544 -8.85 -10.46 16.93
CA LYS A 544 -9.98 -10.32 17.86
C LYS A 544 -10.55 -8.90 17.85
N LYS A 545 -11.78 -8.73 18.36
CA LYS A 545 -12.45 -7.41 18.45
C LYS A 545 -11.59 -6.38 19.18
N GLU A 546 -10.88 -6.78 20.23
CA GLU A 546 -10.06 -5.85 21.05
C GLU A 546 -8.88 -5.25 20.27
N MET A 547 -8.53 -5.83 19.12
CA MET A 547 -7.52 -5.28 18.22
C MET A 547 -8.07 -4.18 17.33
N ASP A 548 -9.39 -4.02 17.22
CA ASP A 548 -10.05 -2.93 16.50
C ASP A 548 -10.07 -1.66 17.38
N THR A 549 -8.89 -1.16 17.71
CA THR A 549 -8.67 0.00 18.58
C THR A 549 -7.58 0.93 18.01
N LEU A 550 -7.30 2.04 18.72
CA LEU A 550 -6.24 2.99 18.44
C LEU A 550 -5.26 3.06 19.63
N PRO A 551 -4.01 3.51 19.43
CA PRO A 551 -3.11 3.89 20.52
C PRO A 551 -3.77 4.84 21.53
N SER A 552 -3.47 4.65 22.82
CA SER A 552 -4.08 5.44 23.91
C SER A 552 -3.92 6.94 23.72
N ARG A 553 -2.78 7.41 23.20
CA ARG A 553 -2.58 8.82 22.79
C ARG A 553 -3.77 9.39 22.02
N PHE A 554 -4.28 8.66 21.02
CA PHE A 554 -5.36 9.18 20.18
C PHE A 554 -6.74 9.14 20.84
N LEU A 555 -6.91 8.29 21.86
CA LEU A 555 -8.17 8.14 22.61
C LEU A 555 -8.21 9.04 23.86
N GLU A 556 -7.05 9.38 24.41
CA GLU A 556 -6.94 9.97 25.75
C GLU A 556 -6.20 11.31 25.78
N GLU A 557 -5.18 11.54 24.94
CA GLU A 557 -4.44 12.82 24.89
C GLU A 557 -5.07 13.78 23.87
N PRO A 558 -5.76 14.85 24.33
CA PRO A 558 -6.38 15.81 23.41
C PRO A 558 -5.31 16.50 22.56
N MET A 559 -5.64 16.78 21.30
CA MET A 559 -4.79 17.60 20.43
C MET A 559 -4.43 18.91 21.16
N PRO A 560 -3.14 19.25 21.35
CA PRO A 560 -2.75 20.36 22.21
C PRO A 560 -3.08 21.74 21.62
N GLU A 561 -3.06 21.86 20.30
CA GLU A 561 -3.16 23.14 19.60
C GLU A 561 -3.73 23.00 18.17
N GLY A 562 -3.78 24.12 17.44
CA GLY A 562 -4.34 24.19 16.09
C GLY A 562 -5.86 24.00 16.03
N PRO A 563 -6.46 23.94 14.83
CA PRO A 563 -7.91 23.85 14.69
C PRO A 563 -8.57 22.54 15.15
N SER A 564 -7.77 21.52 15.47
CA SER A 564 -8.26 20.28 16.09
C SER A 564 -8.10 20.28 17.62
N LYS A 565 -7.62 21.38 18.23
CA LYS A 565 -7.36 21.48 19.68
C LYS A 565 -8.50 20.93 20.52
N GLY A 566 -8.15 20.15 21.54
CA GLY A 566 -9.09 19.58 22.50
C GLY A 566 -9.80 18.31 22.02
N ASN A 567 -9.61 17.88 20.77
CA ASN A 567 -10.21 16.65 20.28
C ASN A 567 -9.36 15.42 20.62
N VAL A 568 -10.07 14.33 20.95
CA VAL A 568 -9.62 12.93 20.94
C VAL A 568 -10.51 12.15 20.00
N VAL A 569 -10.13 10.93 19.62
CA VAL A 569 -10.98 10.04 18.82
C VAL A 569 -12.00 9.34 19.72
N ARG A 570 -13.29 9.55 19.46
CA ARG A 570 -14.40 8.92 20.20
C ARG A 570 -14.81 7.61 19.51
N LEU A 571 -13.90 6.65 19.50
CA LEU A 571 -14.02 5.42 18.72
C LEU A 571 -15.19 4.54 19.16
N ASP A 572 -15.47 4.51 20.45
CA ASP A 572 -16.57 3.76 21.08
C ASP A 572 -17.94 4.18 20.55
N GLU A 573 -18.13 5.47 20.22
CA GLU A 573 -19.36 5.99 19.60
C GLU A 573 -19.59 5.48 18.16
N MET A 574 -18.54 4.99 17.48
CA MET A 574 -18.58 4.68 16.05
C MET A 574 -18.41 3.18 15.72
N LEU A 575 -17.66 2.45 16.54
CA LEU A 575 -17.23 1.08 16.21
C LEU A 575 -18.40 0.09 16.15
N GLU A 576 -19.34 0.17 17.09
CA GLU A 576 -20.48 -0.75 17.12
C GLU A 576 -21.48 -0.50 15.98
N ASP A 577 -21.70 0.77 15.63
CA ASP A 577 -22.50 1.18 14.46
C ASP A 577 -21.89 0.60 13.18
N PHE A 578 -20.56 0.71 13.04
CA PHE A 578 -19.85 0.11 11.91
C PHE A 578 -20.03 -1.41 11.83
N TYR A 579 -19.93 -2.14 12.94
CA TYR A 579 -20.12 -3.59 12.94
C TYR A 579 -21.53 -3.99 12.49
N GLU A 580 -22.56 -3.32 13.00
CA GLU A 580 -23.94 -3.58 12.58
C GLU A 580 -24.11 -3.34 11.07
N ILE A 581 -23.60 -2.22 10.56
CA ILE A 581 -23.69 -1.84 9.16
C ILE A 581 -22.96 -2.84 8.24
N MET A 582 -21.90 -3.47 8.73
CA MET A 582 -21.18 -4.53 8.01
C MET A 582 -21.85 -5.91 8.11
N GLY A 583 -22.92 -6.05 8.89
CA GLY A 583 -23.53 -7.34 9.19
C GLY A 583 -22.63 -8.23 10.06
N TRP A 584 -21.89 -7.61 10.97
CA TRP A 584 -21.00 -8.27 11.92
C TRP A 584 -21.63 -8.29 13.32
N ASP A 585 -21.36 -9.35 14.07
CA ASP A 585 -21.80 -9.45 15.46
C ASP A 585 -21.09 -8.39 16.32
N ARG A 586 -21.88 -7.56 17.01
CA ARG A 586 -21.34 -6.45 17.81
C ARG A 586 -20.46 -6.92 18.97
N ARG A 587 -20.66 -8.13 19.49
CA ARG A 587 -19.89 -8.67 20.62
C ARG A 587 -18.55 -9.23 20.18
N THR A 588 -18.52 -9.94 19.05
CA THR A 588 -17.33 -10.67 18.60
C THR A 588 -16.58 -9.97 17.46
N GLY A 589 -17.20 -9.01 16.77
CA GLY A 589 -16.65 -8.37 15.56
C GLY A 589 -16.52 -9.32 14.38
N LEU A 590 -17.30 -10.41 14.37
CA LEU A 590 -17.26 -11.46 13.34
C LEU A 590 -18.42 -11.28 12.37
N PRO A 591 -18.23 -11.49 11.05
CA PRO A 591 -19.35 -11.58 10.11
C PRO A 591 -20.38 -12.64 10.56
N THR A 592 -21.67 -12.29 10.52
CA THR A 592 -22.74 -13.22 10.91
C THR A 592 -22.92 -14.33 9.87
N ASP A 593 -23.53 -15.46 10.27
CA ASP A 593 -23.79 -16.57 9.31
C ASP A 593 -24.76 -16.16 8.20
N GLU A 594 -25.68 -15.24 8.48
CA GLU A 594 -26.56 -14.65 7.48
C GLU A 594 -25.76 -13.87 6.43
N LYS A 595 -24.90 -12.95 6.89
CA LYS A 595 -24.01 -12.18 6.00
C LYS A 595 -23.07 -13.09 5.22
N LEU A 596 -22.53 -14.14 5.84
CA LEU A 596 -21.66 -15.09 5.14
C LEU A 596 -22.40 -15.93 4.09
N ARG A 597 -23.68 -16.27 4.28
CA ARG A 597 -24.48 -16.93 3.24
C ARG A 597 -24.75 -16.00 2.06
N GLU A 598 -25.15 -14.77 2.35
CA GLU A 598 -25.37 -13.73 1.34
C GLU A 598 -24.14 -13.53 0.44
N LEU A 599 -22.94 -13.51 1.05
CA LEU A 599 -21.69 -13.31 0.33
C LEU A 599 -21.12 -14.59 -0.32
N GLY A 600 -21.72 -15.75 -0.09
CA GLY A 600 -21.20 -17.05 -0.56
C GLY A 600 -19.86 -17.41 0.10
N LEU A 601 -19.73 -17.11 1.40
CA LEU A 601 -18.51 -17.31 2.21
C LEU A 601 -18.70 -18.28 3.39
N LEU A 602 -19.91 -18.82 3.62
CA LEU A 602 -20.21 -19.64 4.79
C LEU A 602 -19.28 -20.86 4.91
N GLU A 603 -18.86 -21.45 3.80
CA GLU A 603 -17.94 -22.60 3.77
C GLU A 603 -16.55 -22.27 4.34
N TYR A 604 -16.06 -21.04 4.13
CA TYR A 604 -14.76 -20.58 4.64
C TYR A 604 -14.76 -20.41 6.16
N LYS A 605 -15.94 -20.31 6.79
CA LYS A 605 -16.06 -20.26 8.26
C LYS A 605 -15.56 -21.56 8.92
N LYS A 606 -15.68 -22.70 8.25
CA LYS A 606 -15.28 -24.01 8.81
C LYS A 606 -13.78 -24.09 9.13
N GLY A 607 -12.95 -23.31 8.44
CA GLY A 607 -11.49 -23.27 8.65
C GLY A 607 -11.01 -22.27 9.70
N LEU A 608 -11.91 -21.55 10.37
CA LEU A 608 -11.53 -20.55 11.37
C LEU A 608 -11.08 -21.16 12.71
N TYR A 609 -11.73 -22.25 13.12
CA TYR A 609 -11.52 -22.90 14.43
C TYR A 609 -10.44 -23.97 14.35
#